data_AF-C2XS62-F1
#
_entry.id   AF-C2XS62-F1
#
_cell.length_a   1.000
_cell.length_b   1.000
_cell.length_c   1.000
_cell.angle_alpha   90.00
_cell.angle_beta   90.00
_cell.angle_gamma   90.00
#
_symmetry.space_group_name_H-M   'P 1'
#
loop_
_entity.id
_entity.type
_entity.pdbx_description
1 polymer ?
#
loop_
_entity_poly.entity_id
_entity_poly.type
_entity_poly.pdbx_seq_one_letter_code
_entity_poly.pdbx_strand_id
1 'polypeptide(L)'
;MIVLGITRQGLGVMNLPPNQVLVGLALFLSLFTMQPVLGQLKSDVWDPMTKEKITVSQAAETTAPIMKDYMSKHTYKHDLKMMLKVRGEELPKDLKDLSLFTLVPSFTLTQIQKGLLTGMFIYLAFVFIDLIISTLLMYLGMMMVPPMILSLPFKILVFVYLGGYTKIVDIMFKTVA
;
A
#
# COMPACT_ATOMS: atom_id res chain seq x y z
N MET A 1 -3.60 -2.90 1.97
CA MET A 1 -3.84 -3.87 3.08
C MET A 1 -2.67 -3.92 4.05
N ILE A 2 -1.41 -4.05 3.59
CA ILE A 2 -0.20 -4.10 4.43
C ILE A 2 -0.15 -2.99 5.49
N VAL A 3 -0.25 -1.71 5.08
CA VAL A 3 -0.20 -0.55 6.01
C VAL A 3 -1.29 -0.62 7.08
N LEU A 4 -2.53 -0.90 6.69
CA LEU A 4 -3.68 -1.01 7.60
C LEU A 4 -3.51 -2.17 8.59
N GLY A 5 -2.99 -3.31 8.11
CA GLY A 5 -2.70 -4.48 8.95
C GLY A 5 -1.62 -4.20 10.00
N ILE A 6 -0.51 -3.58 9.58
CA ILE A 6 0.58 -3.19 10.48
C ILE A 6 0.11 -2.14 11.49
N THR A 7 -0.71 -1.18 11.06
CA THR A 7 -1.32 -0.19 11.96
C THR A 7 -2.13 -0.87 13.07
N ARG A 8 -2.99 -1.84 12.72
CA ARG A 8 -3.76 -2.61 13.71
C ARG A 8 -2.85 -3.37 14.67
N GLN A 9 -1.78 -3.98 14.16
CA GLN A 9 -0.81 -4.68 14.99
C GLN A 9 -0.07 -3.74 15.95
N GLY A 10 0.33 -2.55 15.49
CA GLY A 10 0.98 -1.52 16.32
C GLY A 10 0.08 -1.00 17.45
N LEU A 11 -1.20 -0.79 17.15
CA LEU A 11 -2.19 -0.43 18.17
C LEU A 11 -2.32 -1.49 19.27
N GLY A 12 -2.04 -2.76 18.99
CA GLY A 12 -2.14 -3.85 19.96
C GLY A 12 -3.58 -4.27 20.27
N VAL A 13 -4.53 -3.88 19.42
CA VAL A 13 -5.95 -4.23 19.54
C VAL A 13 -6.21 -5.63 18.99
N MET A 14 -6.96 -6.44 19.74
CA MET A 14 -7.37 -7.78 19.28
C MET A 14 -8.51 -7.66 18.27
N ASN A 15 -8.26 -8.09 17.03
CA ASN A 15 -9.27 -8.29 15.98
C ASN A 15 -10.16 -7.08 15.61
N LEU A 16 -9.81 -5.87 16.07
CA LEU A 16 -10.51 -4.63 15.77
C LEU A 16 -9.61 -3.68 14.97
N PRO A 17 -10.02 -3.14 13.82
CA PRO A 17 -11.16 -3.55 13.01
C PRO A 17 -11.02 -4.99 12.47
N PRO A 18 -12.15 -5.68 12.19
CA PRO A 18 -12.12 -7.02 11.59
C PRO A 18 -11.38 -7.04 10.25
N ASN A 19 -10.77 -8.18 9.91
CA ASN A 19 -10.04 -8.34 8.63
C ASN A 19 -10.91 -7.98 7.42
N GLN A 20 -12.18 -8.36 7.43
CA GLN A 20 -13.12 -8.06 6.33
C GLN A 20 -13.31 -6.56 6.13
N VAL A 21 -13.36 -5.78 7.21
CA VAL A 21 -13.47 -4.31 7.15
C VAL A 21 -12.20 -3.71 6.55
N LEU A 22 -11.02 -4.19 6.96
CA LEU A 22 -9.74 -3.70 6.42
C LEU A 22 -9.57 -4.06 4.93
N VAL A 23 -10.03 -5.25 4.53
CA VAL A 23 -10.01 -5.68 3.12
C VAL A 23 -10.97 -4.84 2.29
N GLY A 24 -12.20 -4.62 2.77
CA GLY A 24 -13.18 -3.77 2.10
C GLY A 24 -12.68 -2.34 1.94
N LEU A 25 -12.11 -1.75 3.01
CA LEU A 25 -11.49 -0.43 2.95
C LEU A 25 -10.33 -0.40 1.94
N ALA A 26 -9.43 -1.39 1.97
CA ALA A 26 -8.32 -1.46 1.03
C ALA A 26 -8.79 -1.55 -0.44
N LEU A 27 -9.88 -2.28 -0.70
CA LEU A 27 -10.47 -2.40 -2.02
C LEU A 27 -11.03 -1.05 -2.51
N PHE A 28 -11.84 -0.37 -1.69
CA PHE A 28 -12.39 0.93 -2.05
C PHE A 28 -11.31 1.99 -2.23
N LEU A 29 -10.28 2.00 -1.38
CA LEU A 29 -9.14 2.90 -1.55
C LEU A 29 -8.39 2.61 -2.85
N SER A 30 -8.24 1.34 -3.23
CA SER A 30 -7.61 0.96 -4.49
C SER A 30 -8.43 1.43 -5.69
N LEU A 31 -9.75 1.31 -5.66
CA LEU A 31 -10.62 1.82 -6.72
C LEU A 31 -10.56 3.34 -6.82
N PHE A 32 -10.53 4.02 -5.66
CA PHE A 32 -10.41 5.47 -5.58
C PHE A 32 -9.08 5.97 -6.18
N THR A 33 -7.95 5.36 -5.82
CA THR A 33 -6.64 5.75 -6.37
C THR A 33 -6.49 5.38 -7.85
N MET A 34 -7.13 4.30 -8.30
CA MET A 34 -7.11 3.87 -9.70
C MET A 34 -8.11 4.61 -10.60
N GLN A 35 -8.91 5.55 -10.07
CA GLN A 35 -9.94 6.25 -10.85
C GLN A 35 -9.42 6.84 -12.18
N PRO A 36 -8.23 7.49 -12.27
CA PRO A 36 -7.72 8.00 -13.54
C PRO A 36 -7.43 6.89 -14.56
N VAL A 37 -6.87 5.76 -14.12
CA VAL A 37 -6.55 4.60 -14.98
C VAL A 37 -7.84 3.95 -15.46
N LEU A 38 -8.81 3.76 -14.57
CA LEU A 38 -10.13 3.23 -14.92
C LEU A 38 -10.88 4.15 -15.88
N GLY A 39 -10.73 5.46 -15.74
CA GLY A 39 -11.28 6.45 -16.67
C GLY A 39 -10.70 6.30 -18.08
N GLN A 40 -9.38 6.18 -18.20
CA GLN A 40 -8.70 5.95 -19.49
C GLN A 40 -9.09 4.61 -20.12
N LEU A 41 -9.12 3.53 -19.33
CA LEU A 41 -9.60 2.24 -19.82
C LEU A 41 -11.05 2.32 -20.31
N LYS A 42 -11.90 3.10 -19.63
CA LYS A 42 -13.27 3.30 -20.06
C LYS A 42 -13.34 4.01 -21.42
N SER A 43 -12.66 5.15 -21.57
CA SER A 43 -12.71 5.95 -22.80
C SER A 43 -12.04 5.27 -24.00
N ASP A 44 -10.92 4.61 -23.76
CA ASP A 44 -10.02 4.16 -24.83
C ASP A 44 -10.24 2.69 -25.19
N VAL A 45 -10.84 1.90 -24.29
CA VAL A 45 -11.02 0.46 -24.46
C VAL A 45 -12.50 0.07 -24.36
N TRP A 46 -13.16 0.37 -23.23
CA TRP A 46 -14.53 -0.11 -22.97
C TRP A 46 -15.58 0.51 -23.90
N ASP A 47 -15.61 1.84 -24.00
CA ASP A 47 -16.60 2.57 -24.80
C ASP A 47 -16.44 2.29 -26.31
N PRO A 48 -15.22 2.16 -26.88
CA PRO A 48 -15.03 1.73 -28.28
C PRO A 48 -15.39 0.26 -28.52
N MET A 49 -15.08 -0.64 -27.57
CA MET A 49 -15.38 -2.07 -27.71
C MET A 49 -16.88 -2.35 -27.70
N THR A 50 -17.62 -1.67 -26.81
CA THR A 50 -19.10 -1.77 -26.74
C THR A 50 -19.80 -1.16 -27.95
N LYS A 51 -19.14 -0.24 -28.66
CA LYS A 51 -19.60 0.35 -29.93
C LYS A 51 -19.09 -0.41 -31.16
N GLU A 52 -18.50 -1.61 -30.97
CA GLU A 52 -17.92 -2.44 -32.02
C GLU A 52 -16.85 -1.74 -32.87
N LYS A 53 -16.22 -0.68 -32.33
CA LYS A 53 -15.19 0.10 -33.05
C LYS A 53 -13.81 -0.55 -32.99
N ILE A 54 -13.57 -1.39 -32.00
CA ILE A 54 -12.32 -2.13 -31.83
C ILE A 54 -12.63 -3.60 -31.54
N THR A 55 -11.76 -4.48 -32.03
CA THR A 55 -11.81 -5.91 -31.69
C THR A 55 -11.24 -6.18 -30.30
N VAL A 56 -11.51 -7.36 -29.75
CA VAL A 56 -10.94 -7.79 -28.45
C VAL A 56 -9.40 -7.80 -28.48
N SER A 57 -8.80 -8.14 -29.63
CA SER A 57 -7.34 -8.11 -29.79
C SER A 57 -6.80 -6.68 -29.68
N GLN A 58 -7.44 -5.74 -30.38
CA GLN A 58 -7.06 -4.32 -30.32
C GLN A 58 -7.31 -3.72 -28.93
N ALA A 59 -8.36 -4.16 -28.23
CA ALA A 59 -8.62 -3.76 -26.85
C ALA A 59 -7.47 -4.16 -25.91
N ALA A 60 -6.91 -5.37 -26.08
CA ALA A 60 -5.76 -5.82 -25.32
C ALA A 60 -4.49 -5.01 -25.65
N GLU A 61 -4.27 -4.70 -26.93
CA GLU A 61 -3.15 -3.87 -27.40
C GLU A 61 -3.21 -2.44 -26.84
N THR A 62 -4.41 -1.85 -26.70
CA THR A 62 -4.61 -0.52 -26.13
C THR A 62 -4.56 -0.51 -24.59
N THR A 63 -4.97 -1.62 -23.94
CA THR A 63 -4.94 -1.75 -22.47
C THR A 63 -3.52 -1.84 -21.93
N ALA A 64 -2.66 -2.62 -22.59
CA ALA A 64 -1.29 -2.85 -22.15
C ALA A 64 -0.49 -1.56 -21.88
N PRO A 65 -0.42 -0.57 -22.79
CA PRO A 65 0.36 0.65 -22.57
C PRO A 65 -0.18 1.50 -21.41
N ILE A 66 -1.50 1.56 -21.19
CA ILE A 66 -2.12 2.28 -20.07
C ILE A 66 -1.62 1.68 -18.74
N MET A 67 -1.67 0.36 -18.62
CA MET A 67 -1.23 -0.36 -17.43
C MET A 67 0.29 -0.26 -17.23
N LYS A 68 1.08 -0.35 -18.31
CA LYS A 68 2.54 -0.19 -18.27
C LYS A 68 2.94 1.22 -17.82
N ASP A 69 2.27 2.25 -18.32
CA ASP A 69 2.53 3.64 -17.92
C ASP A 69 2.28 3.84 -16.42
N TYR A 70 1.14 3.36 -15.92
CA TYR A 70 0.85 3.44 -14.48
C TYR A 70 1.88 2.67 -13.64
N MET A 71 2.14 1.40 -13.95
CA MET A 71 3.06 0.58 -13.15
C MET A 71 4.49 1.13 -13.19
N SER A 72 4.98 1.56 -14.36
CA SER A 72 6.34 2.07 -14.51
C SER A 72 6.60 3.34 -13.70
N LYS A 73 5.63 4.26 -13.62
CA LYS A 73 5.70 5.46 -12.77
C LYS A 73 5.80 5.13 -11.28
N HIS A 74 5.21 4.02 -10.85
CA HIS A 74 5.12 3.61 -9.45
C HIS A 74 6.07 2.47 -9.06
N THR A 75 7.01 2.10 -9.95
CA THR A 75 8.01 1.05 -9.72
C THR A 75 9.39 1.67 -9.50
N TYR A 76 10.15 1.17 -8.52
CA TYR A 76 11.52 1.63 -8.35
C TYR A 76 12.43 1.14 -9.46
N LYS A 77 13.33 2.01 -9.92
CA LYS A 77 14.29 1.67 -10.97
C LYS A 77 15.20 0.50 -10.59
N HIS A 78 15.52 0.33 -9.31
CA HIS A 78 16.38 -0.78 -8.87
C HIS A 78 15.66 -2.13 -8.91
N ASP A 79 14.37 -2.19 -8.53
CA ASP A 79 13.54 -3.40 -8.65
C ASP A 79 13.39 -3.82 -10.11
N LEU A 80 13.13 -2.85 -10.98
CA LEU A 80 13.03 -3.10 -12.42
C LEU A 80 14.35 -3.61 -13.01
N LYS A 81 15.48 -2.98 -12.67
CA LYS A 81 16.82 -3.40 -13.10
C LYS A 81 17.17 -4.79 -12.60
N MET A 82 16.78 -5.13 -11.37
CA MET A 82 16.98 -6.47 -10.81
C MET A 82 16.25 -7.52 -11.68
N MET A 83 14.98 -7.29 -12.00
CA MET A 83 14.19 -8.23 -12.82
C MET A 83 14.74 -8.37 -14.24
N LEU A 84 15.15 -7.26 -14.87
CA LEU A 84 15.78 -7.28 -16.20
C LEU A 84 17.11 -8.03 -16.19
N LYS A 85 17.95 -7.81 -15.17
CA LYS A 85 19.24 -8.51 -15.02
C LYS A 85 19.06 -10.02 -14.94
N VAL A 86 18.03 -10.50 -14.24
CA VAL A 86 17.72 -11.95 -14.17
C VAL A 86 17.36 -12.52 -15.53
N ARG A 87 16.73 -11.72 -16.41
CA ARG A 87 16.36 -12.11 -17.78
C ARG A 87 17.48 -11.88 -18.80
N GLY A 88 18.62 -11.30 -18.39
CA GLY A 88 19.69 -10.90 -19.32
C GLY A 88 19.29 -9.76 -20.26
N GLU A 89 18.28 -8.98 -19.90
CA GLU A 89 17.79 -7.85 -20.70
C GLU A 89 18.35 -6.52 -20.16
N GLU A 90 18.59 -5.55 -21.04
CA GLU A 90 18.93 -4.18 -20.65
C GLU A 90 17.67 -3.33 -20.42
N LEU A 91 17.81 -2.22 -19.70
CA LEU A 91 16.71 -1.27 -19.51
C LEU A 91 16.37 -0.61 -20.87
N PRO A 92 15.14 -0.77 -21.39
CA PRO A 92 14.76 -0.14 -22.65
C PRO A 92 14.78 1.38 -22.54
N LYS A 93 14.98 2.06 -23.67
CA LYS A 93 14.91 3.54 -23.75
C LYS A 93 13.49 4.05 -23.53
N ASP A 94 12.49 3.31 -24.02
CA ASP A 94 11.07 3.62 -23.81
C ASP A 94 10.44 2.64 -22.81
N LEU A 95 9.71 3.16 -21.83
CA LEU A 95 8.99 2.37 -20.84
C LEU A 95 7.86 1.52 -21.46
N LYS A 96 7.39 1.87 -22.66
CA LYS A 96 6.37 1.10 -23.39
C LYS A 96 6.88 -0.27 -23.87
N ASP A 97 8.18 -0.40 -24.09
CA ASP A 97 8.82 -1.63 -24.56
C ASP A 97 9.04 -2.64 -23.42
N LEU A 98 8.80 -2.26 -22.17
CA LEU A 98 8.92 -3.16 -21.04
C LEU A 98 7.89 -4.29 -21.12
N SER A 99 8.37 -5.52 -20.97
CA SER A 99 7.50 -6.70 -20.83
C SER A 99 6.67 -6.61 -19.55
N LEU A 100 5.37 -6.89 -19.64
CA LEU A 100 4.49 -7.00 -18.48
C LEU A 100 4.98 -8.08 -17.50
N PHE A 101 5.61 -9.14 -17.99
CA PHE A 101 6.19 -10.20 -17.17
C PHE A 101 7.38 -9.73 -16.33
N THR A 102 8.06 -8.65 -16.72
CA THR A 102 9.08 -7.98 -15.91
C THR A 102 8.44 -6.94 -14.99
N LEU A 103 7.51 -6.15 -15.53
CA LEU A 103 6.99 -4.96 -14.85
C LEU A 103 6.04 -5.31 -13.69
N VAL A 104 5.14 -6.27 -13.87
CA VAL A 104 4.17 -6.69 -12.83
C VAL A 104 4.86 -7.17 -11.55
N PRO A 105 5.84 -8.10 -11.58
CA PRO A 105 6.54 -8.50 -10.36
C PRO A 105 7.38 -7.37 -9.78
N SER A 106 8.03 -6.54 -10.62
CA SER A 106 8.80 -5.38 -10.15
C SER A 106 7.92 -4.39 -9.38
N PHE A 107 6.77 -4.02 -9.96
CA PHE A 107 5.78 -3.16 -9.35
C PHE A 107 5.27 -3.75 -8.03
N THR A 108 4.94 -5.03 -8.02
CA THR A 108 4.44 -5.72 -6.82
C THR A 108 5.45 -5.66 -5.68
N LEU A 109 6.73 -5.92 -5.94
CA LEU A 109 7.80 -5.81 -4.94
C LEU A 109 7.95 -4.37 -4.43
N THR A 110 7.99 -3.38 -5.32
CA THR A 110 8.04 -1.97 -4.94
C THR A 110 6.87 -1.61 -4.03
N GLN A 111 5.64 -2.01 -4.36
CA GLN A 111 4.45 -1.69 -3.57
C GLN A 111 4.45 -2.39 -2.20
N ILE A 112 4.92 -3.63 -2.13
CA ILE A 112 5.11 -4.34 -0.86
C ILE A 112 6.12 -3.58 0.01
N GLN A 113 7.26 -3.19 -0.54
CA GLN A 113 8.30 -2.45 0.19
C GLN A 113 7.80 -1.09 0.66
N LYS A 114 7.15 -0.30 -0.20
CA LYS A 114 6.53 0.98 0.18
C LYS A 114 5.51 0.80 1.31
N GLY A 115 4.65 -0.21 1.20
CA GLY A 115 3.66 -0.55 2.21
C GLY A 115 4.29 -0.97 3.54
N LEU A 116 5.36 -1.77 3.49
CA LEU A 116 6.07 -2.21 4.69
C LEU A 116 6.79 -1.05 5.38
N LEU A 117 7.50 -0.20 4.63
CA LEU A 117 8.18 0.98 5.17
C LEU A 117 7.19 1.95 5.82
N THR A 118 6.09 2.26 5.14
CA THR A 118 5.04 3.13 5.66
C THR A 118 4.42 2.55 6.93
N GLY A 119 4.08 1.27 6.90
CA GLY A 119 3.57 0.55 8.07
C GLY A 119 4.57 0.54 9.22
N MET A 120 5.86 0.36 8.95
CA MET A 120 6.92 0.35 9.95
C MET A 120 7.06 1.69 10.65
N PHE A 121 7.00 2.83 9.93
CA PHE A 121 7.03 4.14 10.57
C PHE A 121 5.82 4.35 11.51
N ILE A 122 4.63 3.90 11.10
CA ILE A 122 3.44 3.93 11.95
C ILE A 122 3.62 3.01 13.17
N TYR A 123 4.13 1.81 12.97
CA TYR A 123 4.37 0.83 14.02
C TYR A 123 5.35 1.36 15.07
N LEU A 124 6.45 1.98 14.63
CA LEU A 124 7.46 2.57 15.53
C LEU A 124 6.85 3.62 16.45
N ALA A 125 5.95 4.48 15.95
CA ALA A 125 5.28 5.47 16.79
C ALA A 125 4.54 4.84 17.98
N PHE A 126 3.91 3.68 17.79
CA PHE A 126 3.24 2.95 18.87
C PHE A 126 4.21 2.20 19.78
N VAL A 127 5.29 1.63 19.23
CA VAL A 127 6.36 1.00 20.03
C VAL A 127 7.00 2.02 20.96
N PHE A 128 7.19 3.27 20.53
CA PHE A 128 7.68 4.33 21.41
C PHE A 128 6.77 4.56 22.62
N ILE A 129 5.45 4.52 22.43
CA ILE A 129 4.49 4.62 23.54
C ILE A 129 4.63 3.43 24.50
N ASP A 130 4.76 2.21 23.95
CA ASP A 130 4.97 1.00 24.75
C ASP A 130 6.26 1.07 25.58
N LEU A 131 7.35 1.59 25.01
CA LEU A 131 8.63 1.78 25.69
C LEU A 131 8.51 2.81 26.83
N ILE A 132 7.89 3.96 26.58
CA ILE A 132 7.69 5.01 27.60
C ILE A 132 6.89 4.45 28.77
N ILE A 133 5.76 3.79 28.50
CA ILE A 133 4.90 3.26 29.56
C ILE A 133 5.61 2.15 30.34
N SER A 134 6.35 1.27 29.66
CA SER A 134 7.15 0.24 30.32
C SER A 134 8.18 0.83 31.28
N THR A 135 8.89 1.90 30.88
CA THR A 135 9.87 2.57 31.75
C THR A 135 9.21 3.24 32.96
N LEU A 136 8.02 3.83 32.79
CA LEU A 136 7.26 4.43 33.89
C LEU A 136 6.79 3.38 34.89
N LEU A 137 6.33 2.21 34.42
CA LEU A 137 5.91 1.11 35.30
C LEU A 137 7.07 0.53 36.10
N MET A 138 8.22 0.39 35.46
CA MET A 138 9.45 -0.06 36.12
C MET A 138 9.86 0.94 37.21
N TYR A 139 9.76 2.24 36.95
CA TYR A 139 10.04 3.29 37.93
C TYR A 139 9.09 3.27 39.13
N LEU A 140 7.81 2.96 38.91
CA LEU A 140 6.79 2.82 39.96
C LEU A 140 6.90 1.50 40.74
N GLY A 141 7.82 0.61 40.39
CA GLY A 141 7.99 -0.71 41.03
C GLY A 141 6.92 -1.73 40.65
N MET A 142 6.07 -1.45 39.64
CA MET A 142 5.00 -2.34 39.20
C MET A 142 5.50 -3.37 38.17
N MET A 143 6.42 -4.25 38.59
CA MET A 143 7.04 -5.24 37.70
C MET A 143 6.09 -6.35 37.21
N MET A 144 4.99 -6.59 37.93
CA MET A 144 4.06 -7.69 37.66
C MET A 144 2.93 -7.34 36.69
N VAL A 145 2.74 -6.06 36.36
CA VAL A 145 1.68 -5.62 35.46
C VAL A 145 2.22 -5.61 34.02
N PRO A 146 1.63 -6.39 33.09
CA PRO A 146 2.05 -6.37 31.70
C PRO A 146 1.93 -4.94 31.12
N PRO A 147 3.01 -4.32 30.63
CA PRO A 147 2.97 -2.94 30.14
C PRO A 147 1.95 -2.72 29.01
N MET A 148 1.69 -3.76 28.21
CA MET A 148 0.74 -3.73 27.10
C MET A 148 -0.70 -3.42 27.54
N ILE A 149 -1.12 -3.89 28.73
CA ILE A 149 -2.48 -3.63 29.24
C ILE A 149 -2.66 -2.15 29.53
N LEU A 150 -1.63 -1.52 30.08
CA LEU A 150 -1.64 -0.10 30.39
C LEU A 150 -1.36 0.76 29.17
N SER A 151 -0.58 0.29 28.19
CA SER A 151 -0.27 1.07 27.00
C SER A 151 -1.40 1.13 25.98
N LEU A 152 -2.22 0.08 25.89
CA LEU A 152 -3.33 0.00 24.95
C LEU A 152 -4.29 1.22 25.01
N PRO A 153 -4.87 1.62 26.15
CA PRO A 153 -5.77 2.76 26.21
C PRO A 153 -5.09 4.08 25.79
N PHE A 154 -3.82 4.28 26.15
CA PHE A 154 -3.06 5.46 25.72
C PHE A 154 -2.80 5.46 24.22
N LYS A 155 -2.43 4.32 23.63
CA LYS A 155 -2.26 4.19 22.17
C LYS A 155 -3.54 4.51 21.43
N ILE A 156 -4.69 4.03 21.90
CA ILE A 156 -5.99 4.32 21.30
C ILE A 156 -6.31 5.82 21.40
N LEU A 157 -6.11 6.44 22.57
CA LEU A 157 -6.37 7.87 22.76
C LEU A 157 -5.50 8.73 21.82
N VAL A 158 -4.19 8.46 21.77
CA VAL A 158 -3.26 9.16 20.87
C VAL A 158 -3.65 8.93 19.42
N PHE A 159 -4.00 7.70 19.04
CA PHE A 159 -4.42 7.39 17.68
C PHE A 159 -5.66 8.18 17.27
N VAL A 160 -6.70 8.20 18.10
CA VAL A 160 -7.93 8.96 17.84
C VAL A 160 -7.64 10.47 17.80
N TYR A 161 -6.82 10.98 18.73
CA TYR A 161 -6.42 12.39 18.78
C TYR A 161 -5.67 12.85 17.52
N LEU A 162 -4.82 11.98 16.96
CA LEU A 162 -4.08 12.26 15.72
C LEU A 162 -4.91 12.07 14.44
N GLY A 163 -6.21 11.75 14.55
CA GLY A 163 -7.12 11.56 13.42
C GLY A 163 -7.30 10.12 12.96
N GLY A 164 -6.82 9.15 13.73
CA GLY A 164 -7.10 7.72 13.58
C GLY A 164 -6.85 7.18 12.17
N TYR A 165 -7.76 6.32 11.69
CA TYR A 165 -7.65 5.71 10.37
C TYR A 165 -7.70 6.73 9.23
N THR A 166 -8.37 7.88 9.40
CA THR A 166 -8.35 8.96 8.41
C THR A 166 -6.93 9.47 8.18
N LYS A 167 -6.13 9.63 9.24
CA LYS A 167 -4.74 10.06 9.12
C LYS A 167 -3.87 9.00 8.44
N ILE A 168 -4.12 7.72 8.73
CA ILE A 168 -3.42 6.61 8.08
C ILE A 168 -3.70 6.58 6.58
N VAL A 169 -4.97 6.80 6.19
CA VAL A 169 -5.36 6.88 4.78
C VAL A 169 -4.71 8.08 4.07
N ASP A 170 -4.64 9.26 4.72
CA ASP A 170 -3.91 10.42 4.21
C ASP A 170 -2.43 10.10 3.91
N ILE A 171 -1.75 9.42 4.83
CA ILE A 171 -0.35 8.98 4.65
C ILE A 171 -0.24 7.99 3.48
N MET A 172 -1.18 7.05 3.36
CA MET A 172 -1.19 6.10 2.25
C MET A 172 -1.34 6.82 0.91
N PHE A 173 -2.26 7.78 0.78
CA PHE A 173 -2.43 8.53 -0.47
C PHE A 173 -1.18 9.30 -0.86
N LYS A 174 -0.48 9.91 0.09
CA LYS A 174 0.81 10.61 -0.17
C LYS A 174 1.95 9.67 -0.57
N THR A 175 1.84 8.38 -0.26
CA THR A 175 2.85 7.36 -0.61
C THR A 175 2.58 6.72 -1.96
N VAL A 176 1.31 6.64 -2.34
CA VAL A 176 0.85 6.08 -3.61
C VAL A 176 0.90 7.13 -4.73
N ALA A 177 0.58 8.39 -4.45
CA ALA A 177 0.79 9.52 -5.36
C ALA A 177 2.28 9.77 -5.63
#